data_AF-A0A2G2KIJ4-F1
#
_entry.id   AF-A0A2G2KIJ4-F1
#
_cell.length_a   1.000
_cell.length_b   1.000
_cell.length_c   1.000
_cell.angle_alpha   90.00
_cell.angle_beta   90.00
_cell.angle_gamma   90.00
#
_symmetry.space_group_name_H-M   'P 1'
#
loop_
_entity.id
_entity.type
_entity.pdbx_description
1 polymer ?
#
loop_
_entity_poly.entity_id
_entity_poly.type
_entity_poly.pdbx_seq_one_letter_code
_entity_poly.pdbx_strand_id
1 'polypeptide(L)'
;MAAFAQAPQKMSYQAVVRDAANGLIANQMVGMQISVLQGSDTGTPVYIETQTPTTNANGLASLEIGTGNIVSGTFASIDWSTGTYYIKTETDLAGGNTYTISGASQLLSVPYALYAGGSNGGLSDGAAAGNTPYWNGTSWVTNSSNIFNNGANVGINTPTPERILEVHSNVTYSAGQTASLMLSDNFQKWNLGLGYQPAKRFSISTQDQTERFVITETGNIGIGIITPLAKLDVAGQIKITDGTHGAGKVLTSDANGLATWTTPGAASAPYHHFTGTAFGQTMSFPVGNSGAIITLALLENCLGSRTVGGMIFYDPISNEVMIMNSSGGNTGGAGLNSITAAANVLTLNNGCVPMTFTFTVTSDVVTITVGGDPNGIMESKWTVLGI
;
A
#
# COMPACT_ATOMS: atom_id res chain seq x y z
N MET A 1 26.28 -18.65 -27.69
CA MET A 1 26.20 -18.83 -29.15
C MET A 1 25.08 -19.80 -29.43
N ALA A 2 23.95 -19.33 -29.97
CA ALA A 2 22.93 -20.23 -30.49
C ALA A 2 23.45 -20.76 -31.84
N ALA A 3 23.61 -22.07 -31.96
CA ALA A 3 23.83 -22.71 -33.24
C ALA A 3 22.47 -22.68 -33.97
N PHE A 4 22.33 -21.82 -34.98
CA PHE A 4 21.21 -21.92 -35.90
C PHE A 4 21.38 -23.22 -36.68
N ALA A 5 20.40 -24.12 -36.58
CA ALA A 5 20.34 -25.27 -37.48
C ALA A 5 20.05 -24.74 -38.89
N GLN A 6 21.10 -24.49 -39.68
CA GLN A 6 20.94 -24.20 -41.09
C GLN A 6 20.75 -25.53 -41.83
N ALA A 7 19.68 -25.60 -42.63
CA ALA A 7 19.53 -26.70 -43.57
C ALA A 7 20.80 -26.76 -44.45
N PRO A 8 21.35 -27.95 -44.71
CA PRO A 8 22.52 -28.09 -45.57
C PRO A 8 22.29 -27.39 -46.92
N GLN A 9 23.25 -26.54 -47.34
CA GLN A 9 23.18 -25.81 -48.62
C GLN A 9 23.60 -26.70 -49.81
N LYS A 10 23.13 -27.95 -49.82
CA LYS A 10 23.40 -28.94 -50.86
C LYS A 10 22.35 -30.04 -50.85
N MET A 11 22.19 -30.73 -51.97
CA MET A 11 21.24 -31.84 -52.12
C MET A 11 21.87 -33.01 -52.87
N SER A 12 21.65 -34.24 -52.39
CA SER A 12 22.15 -35.44 -53.09
C SER A 12 21.35 -35.69 -54.38
N TYR A 13 22.05 -36.05 -55.45
CA TYR A 13 21.46 -36.40 -56.74
C TYR A 13 22.17 -37.63 -57.32
N GLN A 14 21.38 -38.50 -57.95
CA GLN A 14 21.88 -39.70 -58.62
C GLN A 14 21.20 -39.86 -59.97
N ALA A 15 21.98 -40.25 -60.98
CA ALA A 15 21.48 -40.53 -62.32
C ALA A 15 22.20 -41.71 -62.94
N VAL A 16 21.50 -42.50 -63.76
CA VAL A 16 22.11 -43.54 -64.60
C VAL A 16 22.35 -42.99 -66.00
N VAL A 17 23.59 -42.98 -66.45
CA VAL A 17 24.00 -42.42 -67.74
C VAL A 17 24.06 -43.52 -68.80
N ARG A 18 23.39 -43.28 -69.94
CA ARG A 18 23.34 -44.19 -71.08
C ARG A 18 23.67 -43.45 -72.38
N ASP A 19 24.26 -44.15 -73.33
CA ASP A 19 24.47 -43.62 -74.68
C ASP A 19 23.20 -43.72 -75.55
N ALA A 20 23.29 -43.23 -76.80
CA ALA A 20 22.21 -43.26 -77.77
C ALA A 20 21.79 -44.68 -78.21
N ALA A 21 22.64 -45.69 -77.99
CA ALA A 21 22.34 -47.10 -78.24
C ALA A 21 21.79 -47.81 -76.97
N ASN A 22 21.47 -47.06 -75.92
CA ASN A 22 21.02 -47.55 -74.61
C ASN A 22 22.09 -48.31 -73.80
N GLY A 23 23.35 -48.25 -74.23
CA GLY A 23 24.51 -48.79 -73.53
C GLY A 23 24.83 -48.00 -72.27
N LEU A 24 25.26 -48.67 -71.20
CA LEU A 24 25.69 -48.01 -69.96
C LEU A 24 27.04 -47.34 -70.18
N ILE A 25 27.14 -46.06 -69.79
CA ILE A 25 28.44 -45.39 -69.68
C ILE A 25 29.02 -45.73 -68.32
N ALA A 26 29.84 -46.78 -68.23
CA ALA A 26 30.33 -47.35 -66.98
C ALA A 26 31.81 -47.02 -66.73
N ASN A 27 32.16 -46.73 -65.47
CA ASN A 27 33.53 -46.43 -65.03
C ASN A 27 34.21 -45.31 -65.83
N GLN A 28 33.43 -44.33 -66.27
CA GLN A 28 33.86 -43.25 -67.14
C GLN A 28 33.49 -41.90 -66.54
N MET A 29 34.41 -40.94 -66.65
CA MET A 29 34.15 -39.55 -66.31
C MET A 29 33.19 -38.93 -67.32
N VAL A 30 32.13 -38.30 -66.83
CA VAL A 30 31.13 -37.59 -67.64
C VAL A 30 31.06 -36.14 -67.19
N GLY A 31 30.79 -35.22 -68.12
CA GLY A 31 30.57 -33.81 -67.82
C GLY A 31 29.10 -33.60 -67.57
N MET A 32 28.73 -32.97 -66.46
CA MET A 32 27.34 -32.70 -66.12
C MET A 32 27.15 -31.22 -65.80
N GLN A 33 26.19 -30.57 -66.46
CA GLN A 33 25.64 -29.29 -66.06
C GLN A 33 24.30 -29.51 -65.35
N ILE A 34 24.19 -28.96 -64.15
CA ILE A 34 22.98 -29.01 -63.33
C ILE A 34 22.39 -27.62 -63.26
N SER A 35 21.12 -27.47 -63.61
CA SER A 35 20.38 -26.22 -63.49
C SER A 35 19.15 -26.40 -62.61
N VAL A 36 18.93 -25.50 -61.66
CA VAL A 36 17.66 -25.39 -60.93
C VAL A 36 16.78 -24.42 -61.70
N LEU A 37 15.68 -24.91 -62.27
CA LEU A 37 14.70 -24.10 -63.02
C LEU A 37 13.50 -23.79 -62.12
N GLN A 38 12.92 -22.60 -62.25
CA GLN A 38 11.72 -22.20 -61.52
C GLN A 38 10.48 -22.22 -62.44
N GLY A 39 9.35 -22.71 -61.92
CA GLY A 39 8.02 -22.66 -62.54
C GLY A 39 7.71 -23.82 -63.50
N SER A 40 8.64 -24.20 -64.38
CA SER A 40 8.47 -25.32 -65.32
C SER A 40 9.79 -26.02 -65.65
N ASP A 41 9.70 -27.15 -66.36
CA ASP A 41 10.84 -27.93 -66.90
C ASP A 41 11.65 -27.18 -67.99
N THR A 42 11.14 -26.04 -68.43
CA THR A 42 11.71 -25.13 -69.43
C THR A 42 11.86 -23.70 -68.89
N GLY A 43 11.64 -23.52 -67.58
CA GLY A 43 11.68 -22.22 -66.91
C GLY A 43 13.09 -21.63 -66.83
N THR A 44 13.16 -20.38 -66.36
CA THR A 44 14.44 -19.68 -66.19
C THR A 44 15.30 -20.38 -65.12
N PRO A 45 16.59 -20.64 -65.38
CA PRO A 45 17.49 -21.17 -64.37
C PRO A 45 17.78 -20.11 -63.30
N VAL A 46 17.53 -20.45 -62.03
CA VAL A 46 17.88 -19.62 -60.87
C VAL A 46 19.26 -19.97 -60.30
N TYR A 47 19.78 -21.13 -60.66
CA TYR A 47 21.11 -21.61 -60.29
C TYR A 47 21.63 -22.58 -61.34
N ILE A 48 22.92 -22.48 -61.68
CA ILE A 48 23.62 -23.39 -62.60
C ILE A 48 25.00 -23.72 -62.05
N GLU A 49 25.34 -25.00 -62.04
CA GLU A 49 26.69 -25.50 -61.74
C GLU A 49 27.12 -26.58 -62.75
N THR A 50 28.42 -26.84 -62.78
CA THR A 50 29.03 -27.94 -63.56
C THR A 50 29.82 -28.87 -62.65
N GLN A 51 29.78 -30.16 -62.96
CA GLN A 51 30.50 -31.22 -62.24
C GLN A 51 31.01 -32.29 -63.23
N THR A 52 32.07 -33.02 -62.86
CA THR A 52 32.65 -34.10 -63.67
C THR A 52 32.69 -35.44 -62.93
N PRO A 53 31.52 -36.01 -62.54
CA PRO A 53 31.50 -37.27 -61.81
C PRO A 53 31.98 -38.44 -62.67
N THR A 54 32.53 -39.48 -62.01
CA THR A 54 32.83 -40.77 -62.65
C THR A 54 31.68 -41.73 -62.38
N THR A 55 31.11 -42.33 -63.42
CA THR A 55 30.06 -43.35 -63.28
C THR A 55 30.62 -44.65 -62.72
N ASN A 56 29.80 -45.44 -62.01
CA ASN A 56 30.21 -46.78 -61.57
C ASN A 56 29.94 -47.86 -62.65
N ALA A 57 30.18 -49.14 -62.32
CA ALA A 57 29.94 -50.28 -63.23
C ALA A 57 28.49 -50.41 -63.74
N ASN A 58 27.52 -49.80 -63.06
CA ASN A 58 26.11 -49.75 -63.45
C ASN A 58 25.73 -48.45 -64.17
N GLY A 59 26.70 -47.62 -64.55
CA GLY A 59 26.48 -46.31 -65.17
C GLY A 59 25.91 -45.25 -64.22
N LEU A 60 25.91 -45.49 -62.89
CA LEU A 60 25.39 -44.55 -61.90
C LEU A 60 26.42 -43.45 -61.61
N ALA A 61 26.03 -42.20 -61.82
CA ALA A 61 26.70 -41.01 -61.31
C ALA A 61 26.02 -40.57 -59.99
N SER A 62 26.82 -40.23 -58.98
CA SER A 62 26.34 -39.67 -57.70
C SER A 62 27.03 -38.33 -57.47
N LEU A 63 26.25 -37.29 -57.13
CA LEU A 63 26.76 -35.94 -56.90
C LEU A 63 25.97 -35.23 -55.81
N GLU A 64 26.56 -34.16 -55.27
CA GLU A 64 25.89 -33.23 -54.35
C GLU A 64 25.70 -31.89 -55.08
N ILE A 65 24.46 -31.57 -55.44
CA ILE A 65 24.13 -30.29 -56.08
C ILE A 65 24.34 -29.17 -55.07
N GLY A 66 24.98 -28.07 -55.48
CA GLY A 66 25.37 -26.96 -54.62
C GLY A 66 26.86 -26.97 -54.24
N THR A 67 27.61 -27.97 -54.70
CA THR A 67 29.06 -28.13 -54.45
C THR A 67 29.91 -28.07 -55.71
N GLY A 68 29.28 -27.96 -56.89
CA GLY A 68 29.96 -27.92 -58.18
C GLY A 68 30.59 -26.58 -58.49
N ASN A 69 31.18 -26.49 -59.68
CA ASN A 69 31.69 -25.23 -60.20
C ASN A 69 30.52 -24.35 -60.65
N ILE A 70 30.24 -23.28 -59.90
CA ILE A 70 29.11 -22.38 -60.14
C ILE A 70 29.31 -21.65 -61.48
N VAL A 71 28.30 -21.74 -62.35
CA VAL A 71 28.22 -20.99 -63.61
C VAL A 71 27.38 -19.73 -63.41
N SER A 72 26.26 -19.83 -62.68
CA SER A 72 25.40 -18.69 -62.34
C SER A 72 24.53 -18.95 -61.11
N GLY A 73 24.06 -17.86 -60.48
CA GLY A 73 23.21 -17.91 -59.28
C GLY A 73 23.96 -18.23 -57.99
N THR A 74 23.22 -18.39 -56.89
CA THR A 74 23.76 -18.79 -55.58
C THR A 74 22.77 -19.77 -54.93
N PHE A 75 23.21 -21.00 -54.66
CA PHE A 75 22.32 -22.05 -54.15
C PHE A 75 21.64 -21.66 -52.83
N ALA A 76 22.39 -20.97 -51.95
CA ALA A 76 21.91 -20.49 -50.66
C ALA A 76 20.82 -19.41 -50.73
N SER A 77 20.69 -18.68 -51.85
CA SER A 77 19.71 -17.61 -52.01
C SER A 77 18.45 -18.05 -52.75
N ILE A 78 18.33 -19.33 -53.12
CA ILE A 78 17.12 -19.87 -53.75
C ILE A 78 15.99 -19.85 -52.72
N ASP A 79 14.91 -19.12 -53.02
CA ASP A 79 13.71 -19.11 -52.20
C ASP A 79 12.81 -20.30 -52.53
N TRP A 80 13.08 -21.43 -51.88
CA TRP A 80 12.33 -22.68 -52.05
C TRP A 80 10.84 -22.57 -51.66
N SER A 81 10.38 -21.47 -51.05
CA SER A 81 8.97 -21.27 -50.70
C SER A 81 8.11 -20.77 -51.87
N THR A 82 8.73 -20.28 -52.94
CA THR A 82 8.04 -19.62 -54.06
C THR A 82 7.94 -20.50 -55.31
N GLY A 83 6.84 -21.26 -55.39
CA GLY A 83 6.47 -22.02 -56.59
C GLY A 83 7.14 -23.38 -56.72
N THR A 84 7.09 -23.96 -57.93
CA THR A 84 7.65 -25.27 -58.27
C THR A 84 9.06 -25.13 -58.82
N TYR A 85 9.92 -26.11 -58.52
CA TYR A 85 11.30 -26.13 -58.99
C TYR A 85 11.60 -27.44 -59.73
N TYR A 86 12.54 -27.40 -60.67
CA TYR A 86 12.97 -28.54 -61.48
C TYR A 86 14.49 -28.63 -61.48
N ILE A 87 15.03 -29.85 -61.45
CA ILE A 87 16.44 -30.11 -61.75
C ILE A 87 16.53 -30.49 -63.22
N LYS A 88 17.18 -29.64 -64.01
CA LYS A 88 17.62 -29.94 -65.36
C LYS A 88 19.06 -30.44 -65.31
N THR A 89 19.31 -31.56 -65.97
CA THR A 89 20.62 -32.17 -66.12
C THR A 89 20.98 -32.25 -67.59
N GLU A 90 22.20 -31.86 -67.90
CA GLU A 90 22.77 -31.87 -69.25
C GLU A 90 24.10 -32.63 -69.15
N THR A 91 24.31 -33.67 -69.98
CA THR A 91 25.45 -34.59 -69.85
C THR A 91 26.26 -34.72 -71.15
N ASP A 92 27.57 -34.61 -71.02
CA ASP A 92 28.59 -34.89 -72.03
C ASP A 92 29.29 -36.21 -71.65
N LEU A 93 29.19 -37.20 -72.52
CA LEU A 93 29.73 -38.53 -72.27
C LEU A 93 31.27 -38.55 -72.20
N ALA A 94 31.95 -37.58 -72.82
CA ALA A 94 33.41 -37.50 -72.87
C ALA A 94 34.03 -36.74 -71.69
N GLY A 95 33.23 -36.24 -70.74
CA GLY A 95 33.75 -35.44 -69.63
C GLY A 95 33.89 -33.94 -69.93
N GLY A 96 33.48 -33.49 -71.12
CA GLY A 96 33.60 -32.10 -71.56
C GLY A 96 32.33 -31.26 -71.32
N ASN A 97 32.17 -30.22 -72.13
CA ASN A 97 31.06 -29.26 -72.06
C ASN A 97 30.12 -29.35 -73.28
N THR A 98 30.20 -30.43 -74.07
CA THR A 98 29.33 -30.63 -75.25
C THR A 98 28.19 -31.56 -74.87
N TYR A 99 27.18 -31.01 -74.22
CA TYR A 99 26.10 -31.81 -73.65
C TYR A 99 25.16 -32.34 -74.73
N THR A 100 25.07 -33.67 -74.86
CA THR A 100 24.22 -34.35 -75.86
C THR A 100 22.99 -35.01 -75.26
N ILE A 101 22.95 -35.17 -73.94
CA ILE A 101 21.82 -35.74 -73.20
C ILE A 101 21.25 -34.65 -72.29
N SER A 102 19.94 -34.43 -72.32
CA SER A 102 19.26 -33.48 -71.44
C SER A 102 17.99 -34.10 -70.85
N GLY A 103 17.73 -33.85 -69.58
CA GLY A 103 16.50 -34.25 -68.89
C GLY A 103 16.18 -33.31 -67.74
N ALA A 104 14.89 -32.99 -67.56
CA ALA A 104 14.39 -32.18 -66.46
C ALA A 104 13.41 -32.99 -65.60
N SER A 105 13.50 -32.83 -64.28
CA SER A 105 12.62 -33.51 -63.33
C SER A 105 12.19 -32.55 -62.23
N GLN A 106 10.90 -32.56 -61.88
CA GLN A 106 10.37 -31.70 -60.83
C GLN A 106 10.96 -32.12 -59.47
N LEU A 107 11.37 -31.14 -58.68
CA LEU A 107 11.63 -31.32 -57.26
C LEU A 107 10.29 -31.39 -56.52
N LEU A 108 9.99 -32.58 -56.01
CA LEU A 108 8.85 -32.79 -55.13
C LEU A 108 9.31 -32.69 -53.67
N SER A 109 8.50 -32.06 -52.83
CA SER A 109 8.76 -31.98 -51.39
C SER A 109 8.82 -33.39 -50.79
N VAL A 110 9.82 -33.64 -49.93
CA VAL A 110 9.85 -34.85 -49.09
C VAL A 110 8.66 -34.78 -48.12
N PRO A 111 7.97 -35.90 -47.81
CA PRO A 111 6.83 -35.88 -46.87
C PRO A 111 7.12 -35.20 -45.53
N TYR A 112 8.34 -35.31 -45.02
CA TYR A 112 8.79 -34.62 -43.80
C TYR A 112 8.94 -33.10 -43.96
N ALA A 113 9.38 -32.63 -45.14
CA ALA A 113 9.46 -31.21 -45.47
C ALA A 113 8.07 -30.57 -45.63
N LEU A 114 7.10 -31.33 -46.17
CA LEU A 114 5.70 -30.90 -46.23
C LEU A 114 5.08 -30.76 -44.84
N TYR A 115 5.43 -31.66 -43.91
CA TYR A 115 5.03 -31.57 -42.51
C TYR A 115 5.68 -30.39 -41.77
N ALA A 116 6.95 -30.07 -42.07
CA ALA A 116 7.68 -28.96 -41.47
C ALA A 116 7.24 -27.58 -41.99
N GLY A 117 6.95 -27.43 -43.30
CA GLY A 117 6.44 -26.18 -43.89
C GLY A 117 4.96 -25.92 -43.64
N GLY A 118 4.21 -26.95 -43.26
CA GLY A 118 2.79 -26.89 -42.91
C GLY A 118 2.52 -26.71 -41.42
N SER A 119 3.49 -26.27 -40.61
CA SER A 119 3.30 -26.15 -39.17
C SER A 119 2.28 -25.05 -38.83
N ASN A 120 1.01 -25.42 -38.80
CA ASN A 120 -0.06 -24.84 -37.98
C ASN A 120 0.26 -24.85 -36.47
N GLY A 121 1.50 -25.15 -36.07
CA GLY A 121 1.98 -25.19 -34.70
C GLY A 121 2.75 -23.94 -34.26
N GLY A 122 2.98 -22.98 -35.16
CA GLY A 122 3.52 -21.68 -34.81
C GLY A 122 2.43 -20.76 -34.25
N LEU A 123 2.76 -19.95 -33.24
CA LEU A 123 1.94 -18.79 -32.91
C LEU A 123 2.02 -17.83 -34.10
N SER A 124 0.88 -17.27 -34.52
CA SER A 124 0.89 -16.17 -35.48
C SER A 124 1.73 -15.01 -34.95
N ASP A 125 2.36 -14.25 -35.85
CA ASP A 125 3.05 -13.03 -35.47
C ASP A 125 2.10 -12.06 -34.74
N GLY A 126 2.65 -11.31 -33.79
CA GLY A 126 1.92 -10.25 -33.10
C GLY A 126 1.56 -9.12 -34.07
N ALA A 127 0.34 -8.60 -33.97
CA ALA A 127 -0.12 -7.48 -34.81
C ALA A 127 0.36 -6.09 -34.31
N ALA A 128 0.83 -6.00 -33.06
CA ALA A 128 1.38 -4.79 -32.45
C ALA A 128 2.39 -5.14 -31.34
N ALA A 129 3.12 -4.14 -30.87
CA ALA A 129 3.95 -4.29 -29.67
C ALA A 129 3.04 -4.54 -28.46
N GLY A 130 3.45 -5.45 -27.59
CA GLY A 130 2.71 -5.74 -26.36
C GLY A 130 1.67 -6.87 -26.47
N ASN A 131 1.45 -7.45 -27.65
CA ASN A 131 0.55 -8.59 -27.81
C ASN A 131 0.99 -9.77 -26.93
N THR A 132 0.13 -10.18 -26.00
CA THR A 132 0.35 -11.36 -25.15
C THR A 132 -0.59 -12.47 -25.62
N PRO A 133 -0.09 -13.57 -26.20
CA PRO A 133 -0.94 -14.64 -26.67
C PRO A 133 -1.61 -15.38 -25.51
N TYR A 134 -2.86 -15.80 -25.69
CA TYR A 134 -3.55 -16.67 -24.76
C TYR A 134 -4.32 -17.78 -25.50
N TRP A 135 -4.50 -18.92 -24.85
CA TRP A 135 -5.33 -20.01 -25.36
C TRP A 135 -6.79 -19.78 -24.99
N ASN A 136 -7.70 -19.74 -25.96
CA ASN A 136 -9.13 -19.52 -25.71
C ASN A 136 -9.94 -20.82 -25.55
N GLY A 137 -9.30 -21.99 -25.57
CA GLY A 137 -9.96 -23.30 -25.59
C GLY A 137 -9.90 -24.01 -26.94
N THR A 138 -9.74 -23.25 -28.04
CA THR A 138 -9.79 -23.76 -29.42
C THR A 138 -8.59 -23.32 -30.26
N SER A 139 -8.07 -22.12 -30.01
CA SER A 139 -6.94 -21.54 -30.73
C SER A 139 -6.10 -20.62 -29.83
N TRP A 140 -4.84 -20.42 -30.22
CA TRP A 140 -4.02 -19.34 -29.70
C TRP A 140 -4.52 -18.02 -30.27
N VAL A 141 -4.83 -17.07 -29.40
CA VAL A 141 -5.28 -15.73 -29.75
C VAL A 141 -4.14 -14.75 -29.51
N THR A 142 -3.74 -14.02 -30.54
CA THR A 142 -2.62 -13.06 -30.52
C THR A 142 -3.11 -11.61 -30.57
N ASN A 143 -4.03 -11.21 -29.67
CA ASN A 143 -4.52 -9.84 -29.56
C ASN A 143 -4.15 -9.19 -28.21
N SER A 144 -4.24 -7.86 -28.11
CA SER A 144 -3.74 -7.06 -26.98
C SER A 144 -4.84 -6.58 -26.02
N SER A 145 -6.05 -7.16 -26.07
CA SER A 145 -7.19 -6.59 -25.34
C SER A 145 -7.30 -7.07 -23.89
N ASN A 146 -6.69 -8.21 -23.55
CA ASN A 146 -6.72 -8.76 -22.19
C ASN A 146 -5.48 -8.35 -21.38
N ILE A 147 -4.30 -8.79 -21.84
CA ILE A 147 -3.01 -8.47 -21.23
C ILE A 147 -2.11 -7.83 -22.29
N PHE A 148 -1.60 -6.64 -21.97
CA PHE A 148 -0.52 -5.96 -22.69
C PHE A 148 0.80 -6.18 -21.96
N ASN A 149 1.87 -6.54 -22.68
CA ASN A 149 3.22 -6.68 -22.12
C ASN A 149 4.30 -6.33 -23.15
N ASN A 150 4.92 -5.17 -23.02
CA ASN A 150 5.99 -4.70 -23.91
C ASN A 150 7.42 -4.99 -23.38
N GLY A 151 7.54 -5.81 -22.34
CA GLY A 151 8.81 -6.10 -21.66
C GLY A 151 9.24 -5.06 -20.62
N ALA A 152 8.61 -3.89 -20.56
CA ALA A 152 8.83 -2.88 -19.54
C ALA A 152 7.64 -2.75 -18.58
N ASN A 153 6.42 -2.64 -19.12
CA ASN A 153 5.18 -2.46 -18.38
C ASN A 153 4.16 -3.54 -18.77
N VAL A 154 3.29 -3.87 -17.81
CA VAL A 154 2.15 -4.78 -17.99
C VAL A 154 0.84 -4.01 -17.78
N GLY A 155 -0.05 -4.10 -18.75
CA GLY A 155 -1.40 -3.55 -18.68
C GLY A 155 -2.45 -4.65 -18.67
N ILE A 156 -3.43 -4.59 -17.78
CA ILE A 156 -4.63 -5.45 -17.81
C ILE A 156 -5.82 -4.57 -18.20
N ASN A 157 -6.49 -4.93 -19.30
CA ASN A 157 -7.51 -4.10 -19.95
C ASN A 157 -7.01 -2.69 -20.36
N THR A 158 -5.70 -2.52 -20.61
CA THR A 158 -5.13 -1.29 -21.19
C THR A 158 -3.91 -1.60 -22.06
N PRO A 159 -3.82 -1.05 -23.29
CA PRO A 159 -2.65 -1.20 -24.14
C PRO A 159 -1.57 -0.13 -23.90
N THR A 160 -1.80 0.84 -23.01
CA THR A 160 -0.88 1.97 -22.76
C THR A 160 -0.62 2.17 -21.27
N PRO A 161 -0.02 1.20 -20.56
CA PRO A 161 0.26 1.33 -19.13
C PRO A 161 1.32 2.42 -18.85
N GLU A 162 1.02 3.35 -17.95
CA GLU A 162 1.90 4.44 -17.49
C GLU A 162 2.80 4.04 -16.31
N ARG A 163 2.58 2.83 -15.78
CA ARG A 163 3.30 2.22 -14.66
C ARG A 163 3.65 0.76 -14.98
N ILE A 164 4.53 0.16 -14.17
CA ILE A 164 4.99 -1.22 -14.36
C ILE A 164 3.83 -2.21 -14.38
N LEU A 165 2.80 -2.01 -13.56
CA LEU A 165 1.54 -2.75 -13.61
C LEU A 165 0.37 -1.77 -13.51
N GLU A 166 -0.56 -1.83 -14.47
CA GLU A 166 -1.77 -1.02 -14.48
C GLU A 166 -3.00 -1.85 -14.84
N VAL A 167 -4.10 -1.67 -14.11
CA VAL A 167 -5.33 -2.47 -14.26
C VAL A 167 -6.53 -1.52 -14.38
N HIS A 168 -7.18 -1.45 -15.55
CA HIS A 168 -8.27 -0.50 -15.84
C HIS A 168 -9.68 -1.04 -15.53
N SER A 169 -9.80 -2.01 -14.62
CA SER A 169 -11.08 -2.61 -14.21
C SER A 169 -10.99 -3.22 -12.82
N ASN A 170 -12.15 -3.57 -12.23
CA ASN A 170 -12.19 -4.21 -10.92
C ASN A 170 -11.54 -5.61 -10.96
N VAL A 171 -10.69 -5.89 -9.98
CA VAL A 171 -10.18 -7.24 -9.73
C VAL A 171 -11.25 -8.02 -8.97
N THR A 172 -12.06 -8.78 -9.70
CA THR A 172 -13.10 -9.65 -9.12
C THR A 172 -12.53 -11.03 -8.79
N TYR A 173 -12.86 -11.58 -7.62
CA TYR A 173 -12.39 -12.89 -7.15
C TYR A 173 -13.51 -13.95 -7.14
N SER A 174 -13.14 -15.22 -7.26
CA SER A 174 -14.06 -16.37 -7.14
C SER A 174 -14.48 -16.60 -5.68
N ALA A 175 -15.76 -16.96 -5.46
CA ALA A 175 -16.32 -17.22 -4.14
C ALA A 175 -15.46 -18.20 -3.30
N GLY A 176 -15.24 -17.87 -2.02
CA GLY A 176 -14.57 -18.75 -1.04
C GLY A 176 -13.13 -18.36 -0.64
N GLN A 177 -12.54 -17.31 -1.21
CA GLN A 177 -11.25 -16.76 -0.80
C GLN A 177 -11.39 -15.27 -0.44
N THR A 178 -10.56 -14.74 0.45
CA THR A 178 -10.47 -13.28 0.67
C THR A 178 -9.62 -12.64 -0.41
N ALA A 179 -10.22 -11.78 -1.24
CA ALA A 179 -9.44 -10.97 -2.18
C ALA A 179 -8.50 -10.05 -1.40
N SER A 180 -7.20 -10.20 -1.65
CA SER A 180 -6.18 -9.29 -1.18
C SER A 180 -5.11 -9.08 -2.23
N LEU A 181 -4.60 -7.86 -2.29
CA LEU A 181 -3.32 -7.55 -2.91
C LEU A 181 -2.25 -7.74 -1.84
N MET A 182 -1.38 -8.74 -2.03
CA MET A 182 -0.21 -8.91 -1.19
C MET A 182 0.93 -8.03 -1.72
N LEU A 183 1.37 -7.08 -0.89
CA LEU A 183 2.56 -6.27 -1.10
C LEU A 183 3.68 -6.89 -0.25
N SER A 184 4.73 -7.39 -0.90
CA SER A 184 5.81 -8.07 -0.20
C SER A 184 7.19 -7.69 -0.73
N ASP A 185 8.16 -7.61 0.17
CA ASP A 185 9.59 -7.64 -0.13
C ASP A 185 10.25 -8.87 0.54
N ASN A 186 11.58 -8.88 0.65
CA ASN A 186 12.32 -9.98 1.28
C ASN A 186 12.09 -10.12 2.80
N PHE A 187 11.48 -9.13 3.45
CA PHE A 187 11.39 -9.02 4.90
C PHE A 187 9.95 -8.89 5.41
N GLN A 188 9.05 -8.29 4.63
CA GLN A 188 7.72 -7.91 5.07
C GLN A 188 6.66 -8.28 4.04
N LYS A 189 5.47 -8.61 4.54
CA LYS A 189 4.27 -8.81 3.73
C LYS A 189 3.10 -8.07 4.35
N TRP A 190 2.43 -7.28 3.54
CA TRP A 190 1.21 -6.56 3.87
C TRP A 190 0.12 -6.99 2.91
N ASN A 191 -1.05 -7.30 3.43
CA ASN A 191 -2.22 -7.60 2.61
C ASN A 191 -3.16 -6.40 2.66
N LEU A 192 -3.55 -5.92 1.47
CA LEU A 192 -4.59 -4.91 1.29
C LEU A 192 -5.80 -5.59 0.68
N GLY A 193 -6.92 -5.67 1.39
CA GLY A 193 -8.07 -6.38 0.83
C GLY A 193 -9.24 -6.55 1.76
N LEU A 194 -10.06 -7.55 1.45
CA LEU A 194 -11.19 -7.90 2.28
C LEU A 194 -10.74 -8.70 3.50
N GLY A 195 -11.28 -8.34 4.66
CA GLY A 195 -10.91 -8.96 5.93
C GLY A 195 -11.24 -10.44 5.99
N TYR A 196 -10.50 -11.15 6.85
CA TYR A 196 -10.63 -12.60 7.01
C TYR A 196 -12.05 -12.97 7.48
N GLN A 197 -12.60 -14.03 6.89
CA GLN A 197 -13.95 -14.56 7.14
C GLN A 197 -14.25 -14.62 8.65
N PRO A 198 -15.49 -14.30 9.10
CA PRO A 198 -16.70 -14.07 8.30
C PRO A 198 -17.00 -12.61 7.95
N ALA A 199 -16.16 -11.65 8.33
CA ALA A 199 -16.56 -10.24 8.29
C ALA A 199 -16.24 -9.54 6.96
N LYS A 200 -17.27 -8.98 6.34
CA LYS A 200 -17.18 -8.10 5.18
C LYS A 200 -16.64 -6.72 5.61
N ARG A 201 -15.34 -6.52 5.44
CA ARG A 201 -14.64 -5.26 5.79
C ARG A 201 -13.47 -5.06 4.85
N PHE A 202 -13.09 -3.82 4.62
CA PHE A 202 -11.78 -3.52 4.06
C PHE A 202 -10.74 -3.60 5.18
N SER A 203 -9.57 -4.15 4.92
CA SER A 203 -8.54 -4.40 5.91
C SER A 203 -7.12 -4.24 5.36
N ILE A 204 -6.22 -3.86 6.26
CA ILE A 204 -4.77 -3.95 6.08
C ILE A 204 -4.24 -4.91 7.14
N SER A 205 -3.62 -6.01 6.72
CA SER A 205 -3.07 -7.02 7.64
C SER A 205 -1.61 -7.33 7.38
N THR A 206 -0.93 -7.80 8.41
CA THR A 206 0.46 -8.27 8.35
C THR A 206 0.53 -9.75 7.98
N GLN A 207 1.76 -10.27 7.77
CA GLN A 207 2.00 -11.67 7.36
C GLN A 207 1.39 -12.72 8.31
N ASP A 208 1.28 -12.39 9.59
CA ASP A 208 0.63 -13.20 10.64
C ASP A 208 -0.91 -13.21 10.54
N GLN A 209 -1.47 -12.59 9.48
CA GLN A 209 -2.90 -12.39 9.26
C GLN A 209 -3.57 -11.49 10.32
N THR A 210 -2.79 -10.79 11.14
CA THR A 210 -3.32 -9.81 12.07
C THR A 210 -3.71 -8.54 11.33
N GLU A 211 -4.99 -8.18 11.38
CA GLU A 211 -5.49 -6.93 10.83
C GLU A 211 -5.10 -5.75 11.73
N ARG A 212 -4.42 -4.77 11.15
CA ARG A 212 -3.93 -3.57 11.84
C ARG A 212 -4.85 -2.37 11.64
N PHE A 213 -5.53 -2.32 10.51
CA PHE A 213 -6.50 -1.29 10.16
C PHE A 213 -7.70 -1.96 9.49
N VAL A 214 -8.91 -1.59 9.88
CA VAL A 214 -10.15 -2.09 9.29
C VAL A 214 -11.16 -0.97 9.05
N ILE A 215 -11.98 -1.13 8.00
CA ILE A 215 -13.20 -0.36 7.77
C ILE A 215 -14.34 -1.35 7.58
N THR A 216 -15.29 -1.36 8.51
CA THR A 216 -16.47 -2.23 8.45
C THR A 216 -17.45 -1.77 7.37
N GLU A 217 -18.38 -2.64 6.95
CA GLU A 217 -19.49 -2.24 6.06
C GLU A 217 -20.37 -1.11 6.62
N THR A 218 -20.42 -0.94 7.95
CA THR A 218 -21.12 0.16 8.61
C THR A 218 -20.33 1.48 8.62
N GLY A 219 -19.11 1.47 8.05
CA GLY A 219 -18.22 2.62 7.97
C GLY A 219 -17.51 2.97 9.27
N ASN A 220 -17.35 2.02 10.20
CA ASN A 220 -16.55 2.22 11.40
C ASN A 220 -15.09 1.85 11.11
N ILE A 221 -14.16 2.68 11.59
CA ILE A 221 -12.73 2.51 11.42
C ILE A 221 -12.15 1.92 12.71
N GLY A 222 -11.43 0.81 12.60
CA GLY A 222 -10.69 0.20 13.69
C GLY A 222 -9.18 0.27 13.45
N ILE A 223 -8.40 0.70 14.45
CA ILE A 223 -6.94 0.63 14.46
C ILE A 223 -6.51 -0.29 15.60
N GLY A 224 -5.91 -1.44 15.25
CA GLY A 224 -5.58 -2.51 16.20
C GLY A 224 -6.79 -3.26 16.79
N ILE A 225 -8.01 -2.95 16.33
CA ILE A 225 -9.26 -3.59 16.74
C ILE A 225 -10.09 -3.91 15.49
N ILE A 226 -10.66 -5.11 15.41
CA ILE A 226 -11.36 -5.60 14.22
C ILE A 226 -12.89 -5.47 14.30
N THR A 227 -13.41 -5.16 15.48
CA THR A 227 -14.83 -4.94 15.78
C THR A 227 -15.04 -3.57 16.45
N PRO A 228 -14.75 -2.45 15.74
CA PRO A 228 -14.86 -1.11 16.31
C PRO A 228 -16.30 -0.80 16.75
N LEU A 229 -16.46 -0.34 18.00
CA LEU A 229 -17.77 0.00 18.59
C LEU A 229 -18.16 1.48 18.38
N ALA A 230 -17.22 2.29 17.92
CA ALA A 230 -17.41 3.69 17.55
C ALA A 230 -16.97 3.95 16.10
N LYS A 231 -17.23 5.16 15.58
CA LYS A 231 -16.83 5.55 14.22
C LYS A 231 -15.31 5.48 14.02
N LEU A 232 -14.55 5.83 15.04
CA LEU A 232 -13.12 5.59 15.15
C LEU A 232 -12.87 4.91 16.49
N ASP A 233 -12.33 3.71 16.46
CA ASP A 233 -11.98 2.92 17.65
C ASP A 233 -10.51 2.50 17.54
N VAL A 234 -9.73 2.80 18.58
CA VAL A 234 -8.28 2.59 18.59
C VAL A 234 -7.91 1.76 19.80
N ALA A 235 -7.40 0.55 19.57
CA ALA A 235 -6.80 -0.26 20.62
C ALA A 235 -5.38 0.24 20.91
N GLY A 236 -5.28 1.28 21.73
CA GLY A 236 -3.99 1.86 22.13
C GLY A 236 -4.09 3.33 22.50
N GLN A 237 -2.93 3.95 22.76
CA GLN A 237 -2.84 5.40 23.00
C GLN A 237 -2.84 6.16 21.68
N ILE A 238 -3.45 7.34 21.67
CA ILE A 238 -3.45 8.27 20.53
C ILE A 238 -2.54 9.45 20.87
N LYS A 239 -1.56 9.74 20.00
CA LYS A 239 -0.77 10.96 20.06
C LYS A 239 -1.31 11.96 19.05
N ILE A 240 -1.72 13.14 19.51
CA ILE A 240 -2.24 14.24 18.68
C ILE A 240 -1.28 15.42 18.82
N THR A 241 -0.65 15.83 17.71
CA THR A 241 0.30 16.96 17.70
C THR A 241 -0.24 18.08 16.81
N ASP A 242 -0.46 19.25 17.38
CA ASP A 242 -0.94 20.45 16.69
C ASP A 242 0.00 21.66 16.87
N GLY A 243 1.19 21.44 17.47
CA GLY A 243 2.14 22.50 17.84
C GLY A 243 1.87 23.17 19.20
N THR A 244 0.71 22.96 19.82
CA THR A 244 0.32 23.52 21.13
C THR A 244 0.28 22.49 22.27
N HIS A 245 0.35 21.21 21.93
CA HIS A 245 0.54 20.10 22.88
C HIS A 245 1.72 20.32 23.84
N GLY A 246 1.57 19.90 25.10
CA GLY A 246 2.61 20.05 26.12
C GLY A 246 2.22 19.42 27.46
N ALA A 247 3.18 19.29 28.37
CA ALA A 247 2.91 18.80 29.72
C ALA A 247 1.88 19.69 30.43
N GLY A 248 0.88 19.08 31.07
CA GLY A 248 -0.20 19.79 31.76
C GLY A 248 -1.27 20.42 30.86
N LYS A 249 -1.18 20.24 29.53
CA LYS A 249 -2.23 20.66 28.59
C LYS A 249 -3.32 19.60 28.50
N VAL A 250 -4.54 20.04 28.20
CA VAL A 250 -5.70 19.18 27.91
C VAL A 250 -6.21 19.46 26.50
N LEU A 251 -6.72 18.41 25.84
CA LEU A 251 -7.35 18.56 24.53
C LEU A 251 -8.76 19.11 24.74
N THR A 252 -9.04 20.28 24.14
CA THR A 252 -10.33 20.96 24.25
C THR A 252 -10.90 21.22 22.86
N SER A 253 -12.23 21.19 22.74
CA SER A 253 -12.94 21.51 21.50
C SER A 253 -13.47 22.94 21.52
N ASP A 254 -13.44 23.61 20.37
CA ASP A 254 -14.27 24.80 20.14
C ASP A 254 -15.75 24.41 19.86
N ALA A 255 -16.57 25.41 19.53
CA ALA A 255 -18.00 25.23 19.23
C ALA A 255 -18.28 24.42 17.95
N ASN A 256 -17.29 24.24 17.07
CA ASN A 256 -17.41 23.51 15.81
C ASN A 256 -16.80 22.10 15.87
N GLY A 257 -16.26 21.68 17.02
CA GLY A 257 -15.61 20.37 17.16
C GLY A 257 -14.11 20.38 16.88
N LEU A 258 -13.48 21.54 16.65
CA LEU A 258 -12.04 21.61 16.37
C LEU A 258 -11.26 21.47 17.68
N ALA A 259 -10.51 20.37 17.79
CA ALA A 259 -9.72 20.07 18.96
C ALA A 259 -8.37 20.81 18.95
N THR A 260 -8.00 21.42 20.07
CA THR A 260 -6.71 22.10 20.30
C THR A 260 -6.22 21.83 21.72
N TRP A 261 -4.90 21.80 21.92
CA TRP A 261 -4.33 21.66 23.26
C TRP A 261 -4.28 23.00 24.00
N THR A 262 -4.97 23.09 25.13
CA THR A 262 -5.04 24.31 25.94
C THR A 262 -4.57 24.06 27.37
N THR A 263 -4.14 25.13 28.04
CA THR A 263 -3.92 25.05 29.50
C THR A 263 -5.29 24.94 30.15
N PRO A 264 -5.54 23.96 31.03
CA PRO A 264 -6.78 23.91 31.79
C PRO A 264 -7.04 25.25 32.48
N GLY A 265 -8.27 25.74 32.47
CA GLY A 265 -8.65 26.88 33.29
C GLY A 265 -8.44 26.57 34.78
N ALA A 266 -8.06 27.57 35.58
CA ALA A 266 -7.96 27.40 37.03
C ALA A 266 -9.30 26.88 37.58
N ALA A 267 -9.25 25.86 38.44
CA ALA A 267 -10.45 25.30 39.05
C ALA A 267 -11.27 26.41 39.74
N SER A 268 -12.58 26.39 39.57
CA SER A 268 -13.47 27.32 40.28
C SER A 268 -13.30 27.13 41.78
N ALA A 269 -12.88 28.19 42.48
CA ALA A 269 -12.82 28.23 43.94
C ALA A 269 -14.16 27.77 44.54
N PRO A 270 -14.19 26.76 45.43
CA PRO A 270 -15.44 26.34 46.07
C PRO A 270 -16.03 27.50 46.88
N TYR A 271 -17.33 27.72 46.68
CA TYR A 271 -18.13 28.78 47.27
C TYR A 271 -18.98 28.22 48.41
N HIS A 272 -18.81 28.72 49.63
CA HIS A 272 -19.58 28.29 50.81
C HIS A 272 -20.35 29.48 51.40
N HIS A 273 -21.68 29.36 51.50
CA HIS A 273 -22.57 30.38 52.06
C HIS A 273 -23.40 29.77 53.18
N PHE A 274 -23.31 30.35 54.37
CA PHE A 274 -24.11 30.01 55.54
C PHE A 274 -25.08 31.13 55.90
N THR A 275 -26.37 30.80 56.08
CA THR A 275 -27.41 31.68 56.62
C THR A 275 -28.09 30.99 57.81
N GLY A 276 -27.99 31.50 59.05
CA GLY A 276 -28.77 31.01 60.21
C GLY A 276 -28.03 30.98 61.57
N THR A 277 -28.70 30.51 62.63
CA THR A 277 -28.12 30.30 63.97
C THR A 277 -26.97 29.31 63.89
N ALA A 278 -25.74 29.81 64.05
CA ALA A 278 -24.55 29.16 63.51
C ALA A 278 -23.80 28.26 64.52
N PHE A 279 -24.22 28.20 65.78
CA PHE A 279 -23.49 27.45 66.80
C PHE A 279 -23.45 25.94 66.51
N GLY A 280 -22.25 25.36 66.49
CA GLY A 280 -22.01 23.93 66.28
C GLY A 280 -22.03 23.47 64.81
N GLN A 281 -22.25 24.38 63.86
CA GLN A 281 -22.20 24.04 62.43
C GLN A 281 -20.77 23.84 61.96
N THR A 282 -20.60 22.96 60.96
CA THR A 282 -19.30 22.66 60.34
C THR A 282 -19.33 22.90 58.84
N MET A 283 -18.19 23.30 58.27
CA MET A 283 -18.01 23.45 56.83
C MET A 283 -16.66 22.91 56.41
N SER A 284 -16.63 22.12 55.34
CA SER A 284 -15.41 21.45 54.90
C SER A 284 -15.04 21.83 53.47
N PHE A 285 -13.76 22.09 53.24
CA PHE A 285 -13.21 22.36 51.91
C PHE A 285 -11.77 21.86 51.78
N PRO A 286 -11.33 21.46 50.57
CA PRO A 286 -9.96 21.05 50.34
C PRO A 286 -9.03 22.28 50.36
N VAL A 287 -7.87 22.16 51.01
CA VAL A 287 -6.84 23.22 51.05
C VAL A 287 -5.49 22.78 50.50
N GLY A 288 -5.30 21.49 50.21
CA GLY A 288 -4.01 20.95 49.79
C GLY A 288 -2.91 21.12 50.85
N ASN A 289 -1.67 20.78 50.50
CA ASN A 289 -0.54 20.82 51.44
C ASN A 289 0.08 22.23 51.61
N SER A 290 -0.15 23.14 50.66
CA SER A 290 0.39 24.49 50.66
C SER A 290 -0.50 25.50 51.40
N GLY A 291 -1.66 25.06 51.89
CA GLY A 291 -2.68 25.91 52.49
C GLY A 291 -3.56 26.63 51.48
N ALA A 292 -4.45 27.47 52.01
CA ALA A 292 -5.43 28.18 51.21
C ALA A 292 -5.57 29.64 51.61
N ILE A 293 -5.75 30.49 50.61
CA ILE A 293 -6.24 31.85 50.82
C ILE A 293 -7.76 31.78 50.89
N ILE A 294 -8.33 32.34 51.95
CA ILE A 294 -9.76 32.32 52.17
C ILE A 294 -10.25 33.75 52.28
N THR A 295 -11.12 34.15 51.35
CA THR A 295 -11.86 35.40 51.44
C THR A 295 -13.13 35.14 52.24
N LEU A 296 -13.35 35.96 53.27
CA LEU A 296 -14.51 35.83 54.15
C LEU A 296 -15.30 37.13 54.23
N ALA A 297 -16.61 37.00 54.38
CA ALA A 297 -17.51 38.06 54.82
C ALA A 297 -18.40 37.49 55.92
N LEU A 298 -18.36 38.12 57.09
CA LEU A 298 -19.07 37.73 58.29
C LEU A 298 -20.04 38.85 58.65
N LEU A 299 -21.29 38.49 58.86
CA LEU A 299 -22.33 39.36 59.36
C LEU A 299 -22.90 38.78 60.64
N GLU A 300 -23.15 39.63 61.63
CA GLU A 300 -23.80 39.24 62.88
C GLU A 300 -24.80 40.31 63.34
N ASN A 301 -25.76 39.92 64.19
CA ASN A 301 -26.86 40.80 64.61
C ASN A 301 -26.94 41.05 66.13
N CYS A 302 -25.91 40.71 66.91
CA CYS A 302 -25.94 40.72 68.37
C CYS A 302 -26.27 42.11 69.00
N LEU A 303 -25.76 43.21 68.43
CA LEU A 303 -25.97 44.59 68.92
C LEU A 303 -26.14 45.60 67.76
N GLY A 304 -26.89 45.20 66.73
CA GLY A 304 -26.91 45.87 65.43
C GLY A 304 -26.07 45.11 64.40
N SER A 305 -26.47 45.20 63.13
CA SER A 305 -25.85 44.46 62.03
C SER A 305 -24.38 44.89 61.85
N ARG A 306 -23.44 44.01 62.21
CA ARG A 306 -21.99 44.25 62.10
C ARG A 306 -21.41 43.39 61.00
N THR A 307 -20.59 43.98 60.14
CA THR A 307 -19.92 43.27 59.05
C THR A 307 -18.42 43.32 59.22
N VAL A 308 -17.77 42.16 59.11
CA VAL A 308 -16.31 42.05 58.98
C VAL A 308 -16.00 41.20 57.76
N GLY A 309 -15.20 41.75 56.86
CA GLY A 309 -14.67 41.04 55.70
C GLY A 309 -13.16 40.98 55.76
N GLY A 310 -12.58 40.04 55.03
CA GLY A 310 -11.12 39.96 55.00
C GLY A 310 -10.60 38.83 54.13
N MET A 311 -9.28 38.77 54.10
CA MET A 311 -8.53 37.66 53.54
C MET A 311 -7.71 37.06 54.67
N ILE A 312 -7.87 35.75 54.87
CA ILE A 312 -7.04 34.97 55.78
C ILE A 312 -6.25 33.95 54.96
N PHE A 313 -5.09 33.56 55.47
CA PHE A 313 -4.37 32.40 55.01
C PHE A 313 -4.48 31.33 56.09
N TYR A 314 -4.84 30.11 55.69
CA TYR A 314 -4.78 28.96 56.57
C TYR A 314 -3.59 28.09 56.17
N ASP A 315 -2.69 27.86 57.13
CA ASP A 315 -1.55 26.96 57.01
C ASP A 315 -1.90 25.59 57.62
N PRO A 316 -2.07 24.53 56.81
CA PRO A 316 -2.39 23.19 57.29
C PRO A 316 -1.19 22.51 57.96
N ILE A 317 0.05 22.96 57.72
CA ILE A 317 1.26 22.37 58.29
C ILE A 317 1.44 22.84 59.72
N SER A 318 1.37 24.15 59.96
CA SER A 318 1.43 24.72 61.32
C SER A 318 0.08 24.65 62.05
N ASN A 319 -1.01 24.35 61.33
CA ASN A 319 -2.38 24.42 61.81
C ASN A 319 -2.71 25.82 62.36
N GLU A 320 -2.33 26.86 61.61
CA GLU A 320 -2.52 28.25 62.00
C GLU A 320 -3.35 29.03 60.98
N VAL A 321 -4.20 29.93 61.49
CA VAL A 321 -4.90 30.94 60.71
C VAL A 321 -4.15 32.25 60.85
N MET A 322 -3.83 32.88 59.72
CA MET A 322 -3.21 34.20 59.66
C MET A 322 -4.15 35.19 58.97
N ILE A 323 -4.38 36.33 59.60
CA ILE A 323 -5.16 37.41 58.99
C ILE A 323 -4.23 38.22 58.09
N MET A 324 -4.46 38.16 56.78
CA MET A 324 -3.69 38.96 55.81
C MET A 324 -4.24 40.37 55.69
N ASN A 325 -5.57 40.50 55.68
CA ASN A 325 -6.27 41.77 55.75
C ASN A 325 -7.64 41.56 56.38
N SER A 326 -8.09 42.55 57.15
CA SER A 326 -9.44 42.64 57.64
C SER A 326 -9.97 44.05 57.50
N SER A 327 -11.23 44.20 57.11
CA SER A 327 -11.97 45.46 57.16
C SER A 327 -13.30 45.24 57.89
N GLY A 328 -13.63 46.18 58.78
CA GLY A 328 -14.90 46.19 59.51
C GLY A 328 -15.74 47.39 59.10
N GLY A 329 -16.98 47.14 58.68
CA GLY A 329 -17.99 48.18 58.45
C GLY A 329 -18.87 48.34 59.70
N ASN A 330 -19.03 49.57 60.18
CA ASN A 330 -19.95 49.88 61.27
C ASN A 330 -21.06 50.83 60.78
N THR A 331 -22.32 50.49 61.01
CA THR A 331 -23.45 51.42 60.85
C THR A 331 -23.77 52.19 62.14
N GLY A 332 -23.01 52.01 63.23
CA GLY A 332 -23.15 52.84 64.43
C GLY A 332 -22.00 52.75 65.44
N GLY A 333 -21.14 53.78 65.48
CA GLY A 333 -20.31 54.15 66.65
C GLY A 333 -19.14 53.24 67.07
N ALA A 334 -17.92 53.77 66.96
CA ALA A 334 -16.66 53.39 67.64
C ALA A 334 -16.20 51.91 67.68
N GLY A 335 -15.29 51.54 66.76
CA GLY A 335 -13.96 51.04 67.15
C GLY A 335 -13.73 49.61 67.65
N LEU A 336 -14.64 48.64 67.49
CA LEU A 336 -14.45 47.29 68.08
C LEU A 336 -14.68 46.07 67.16
N ASN A 337 -14.80 46.25 65.84
CA ASN A 337 -14.95 45.10 64.92
C ASN A 337 -13.56 44.57 64.50
N SER A 338 -12.94 43.75 65.36
CA SER A 338 -11.68 43.09 65.03
C SER A 338 -11.91 41.61 64.84
N ILE A 339 -11.46 41.05 63.71
CA ILE A 339 -11.11 39.64 63.69
C ILE A 339 -9.73 39.50 64.28
N THR A 340 -9.57 38.48 65.12
CA THR A 340 -8.28 38.08 65.68
C THR A 340 -8.07 36.62 65.36
N ALA A 341 -6.82 36.22 65.19
CA ALA A 341 -6.46 34.83 64.96
C ALA A 341 -5.45 34.39 66.01
N ALA A 342 -5.69 33.21 66.57
CA ALA A 342 -4.78 32.56 67.49
C ALA A 342 -4.79 31.06 67.19
N ALA A 343 -3.62 30.52 66.80
CA ALA A 343 -3.49 29.16 66.30
C ALA A 343 -4.54 28.87 65.20
N ASN A 344 -5.31 27.80 65.33
CA ASN A 344 -6.33 27.39 64.40
C ASN A 344 -7.71 28.04 64.63
N VAL A 345 -7.81 29.09 65.44
CA VAL A 345 -9.08 29.75 65.77
C VAL A 345 -9.08 31.17 65.26
N LEU A 346 -10.08 31.50 64.44
CA LEU A 346 -10.43 32.88 64.11
C LEU A 346 -11.57 33.32 65.02
N THR A 347 -11.41 34.46 65.69
CA THR A 347 -12.41 35.04 66.58
C THR A 347 -12.90 36.36 66.02
N LEU A 348 -14.22 36.46 65.83
CA LEU A 348 -14.89 37.73 65.56
C LEU A 348 -15.22 38.39 66.89
N ASN A 349 -14.48 39.45 67.22
CA ASN A 349 -14.77 40.28 68.38
C ASN A 349 -15.87 41.27 67.99
N ASN A 350 -17.04 41.09 68.61
CA ASN A 350 -18.29 41.75 68.23
C ASN A 350 -18.83 42.73 69.27
N GLY A 351 -18.09 42.93 70.36
CA GLY A 351 -18.54 43.71 71.52
C GLY A 351 -19.62 43.01 72.37
N CYS A 352 -19.98 41.76 72.05
CA CYS A 352 -20.77 40.88 72.91
C CYS A 352 -20.00 39.57 73.16
N VAL A 353 -20.67 38.41 73.18
CA VAL A 353 -19.99 37.12 73.26
C VAL A 353 -19.34 36.83 71.89
N PRO A 354 -18.01 36.67 71.80
CA PRO A 354 -17.32 36.50 70.52
C PRO A 354 -17.74 35.21 69.80
N MET A 355 -17.89 35.30 68.48
CA MET A 355 -18.05 34.12 67.63
C MET A 355 -16.67 33.57 67.26
N THR A 356 -16.52 32.25 67.27
CA THR A 356 -15.25 31.57 66.95
C THR A 356 -15.42 30.64 65.78
N PHE A 357 -14.38 30.52 64.96
CA PHE A 357 -14.28 29.61 63.83
C PHE A 357 -13.03 28.77 64.04
N THR A 358 -13.22 27.51 64.39
CA THR A 358 -12.12 26.59 64.67
C THR A 358 -11.83 25.78 63.42
N PHE A 359 -10.63 25.93 62.87
CA PHE A 359 -10.17 25.22 61.69
C PHE A 359 -9.55 23.90 62.14
N THR A 360 -9.98 22.80 61.56
CA THR A 360 -9.46 21.46 61.88
C THR A 360 -9.13 20.74 60.59
N VAL A 361 -7.92 20.20 60.47
CA VAL A 361 -7.51 19.44 59.29
C VAL A 361 -7.66 17.96 59.56
N THR A 362 -8.29 17.27 58.61
CA THR A 362 -8.21 15.82 58.48
C THR A 362 -7.78 15.51 57.05
N SER A 363 -6.59 14.94 56.88
CA SER A 363 -5.96 14.76 55.57
C SER A 363 -5.72 16.12 54.86
N ASP A 364 -6.41 16.38 53.76
CA ASP A 364 -6.30 17.52 52.86
C ASP A 364 -7.55 18.42 52.93
N VAL A 365 -8.45 18.11 53.87
CA VAL A 365 -9.72 18.81 54.08
C VAL A 365 -9.66 19.58 55.39
N VAL A 366 -9.93 20.87 55.30
CA VAL A 366 -10.17 21.75 56.45
C VAL A 366 -11.65 21.74 56.75
N THR A 367 -11.98 21.47 58.01
CA THR A 367 -13.32 21.66 58.59
C THR A 367 -13.29 22.85 59.53
N ILE A 368 -14.07 23.89 59.22
CA ILE A 368 -14.34 25.00 60.12
C ILE A 368 -15.56 24.66 60.96
N THR A 369 -15.41 24.68 62.28
CA THR A 369 -16.50 24.54 63.25
C THR A 369 -16.80 25.90 63.87
N VAL A 370 -18.05 26.32 63.83
CA VAL A 370 -18.50 27.58 64.42
C VAL A 370 -18.83 27.37 65.90
N GLY A 371 -18.23 28.16 66.77
CA GLY A 371 -18.50 28.22 68.21
C GLY A 371 -18.75 29.66 68.68
N GLY A 372 -18.80 29.87 70.00
CA GLY A 372 -19.09 31.19 70.60
C GLY A 372 -20.48 31.26 71.21
N ASP A 373 -21.24 32.33 70.92
CA ASP A 373 -22.58 32.55 71.45
C ASP A 373 -23.60 31.56 70.86
N PRO A 374 -24.22 30.68 71.67
CA PRO A 374 -25.27 29.78 71.20
C PRO A 374 -26.50 30.50 70.64
N ASN A 375 -26.73 31.76 71.04
CA ASN A 375 -27.85 32.59 70.60
C ASN A 375 -27.46 33.59 69.51
N GLY A 376 -26.19 33.61 69.10
CA GLY A 376 -25.69 34.49 68.05
C GLY A 376 -26.20 34.09 66.67
N ILE A 377 -26.80 35.02 65.94
CA ILE A 377 -27.14 34.85 64.52
C ILE A 377 -25.97 35.38 63.69
N MET A 378 -25.48 34.54 62.78
CA MET A 378 -24.41 34.89 61.85
C MET A 378 -24.80 34.49 60.42
N GLU A 379 -24.46 35.36 59.47
CA GLU A 379 -24.37 35.01 58.06
C GLU A 379 -22.90 35.07 57.64
N SER A 380 -22.41 34.03 56.98
CA SER A 380 -21.03 34.00 56.51
C SER A 380 -20.90 33.50 55.09
N LYS A 381 -19.98 34.10 54.36
CA LYS A 381 -19.63 33.73 52.99
C LYS A 381 -18.13 33.54 52.91
N TRP A 382 -17.71 32.39 52.41
CA TRP A 382 -16.33 31.98 52.31
C TRP A 382 -16.01 31.53 50.89
N THR A 383 -14.93 32.07 50.34
CA THR A 383 -14.38 31.67 49.04
C THR A 383 -12.96 31.19 49.25
N VAL A 384 -12.68 29.95 48.84
CA VAL A 384 -11.39 29.30 49.07
C VAL A 384 -10.59 29.25 47.78
N LEU A 385 -9.44 29.90 47.77
CA LEU A 385 -8.48 29.87 46.68
C LEU A 385 -7.36 28.92 47.09
N GLY A 386 -7.34 27.73 46.48
CA GLY A 386 -6.23 26.79 46.61
C GLY A 386 -4.96 27.41 46.04
N ILE A 387 -3.83 27.19 46.72
CA ILE A 387 -2.52 27.73 46.36
C ILE A 387 -1.61 26.64 45.79
#